data_AF-A0A0F6APN3-F1
#
_entry.id   AF-A0A0F6APN3-F1
#
_cell.length_a   1.000
_cell.length_b   1.000
_cell.length_c   1.000
_cell.angle_alpha   90.00
_cell.angle_beta   90.00
_cell.angle_gamma   90.00
#
_symmetry.space_group_name_H-M   'P 1'
#
loop_
_entity.id
_entity.type
_entity.pdbx_description
1 polymer ?
#
loop_
_entity_poly.entity_id
_entity_poly.type
_entity_poly.pdbx_seq_one_letter_code
_entity_poly.pdbx_strand_id
1 'polypeptide(L)'
;MGHVIADAAYDADHLRAFIASDLKATAQIKANPTRSSAPTIDWRLYKERHQIECFFNKLKRYRRIALRCEKTLTAFMGFVHLACAMIWLR
;
A
#
# COMPACT_ATOMS: atom_id res chain seq x y z
N MET A 1 -15.84 -9.35 8.84
CA MET A 1 -14.75 -8.65 9.56
C MET A 1 -13.84 -8.03 8.52
N GLY A 2 -13.34 -6.81 8.75
CA GLY A 2 -12.44 -6.15 7.80
C GLY A 2 -11.05 -6.80 7.80
N HIS A 3 -10.34 -6.72 6.68
CA HIS A 3 -8.93 -7.12 6.60
C HIS A 3 -8.10 -5.93 6.15
N VAL A 4 -6.93 -5.75 6.77
CA VAL A 4 -5.96 -4.73 6.36
C VAL A 4 -4.73 -5.46 5.85
N ILE A 5 -4.40 -5.26 4.57
CA ILE A 5 -3.22 -5.83 3.93
C ILE A 5 -2.16 -4.72 3.87
N ALA A 6 -0.98 -4.98 4.40
CA ALA A 6 0.14 -4.04 4.33
C ALA A 6 1.48 -4.76 4.22
N ASP A 7 2.49 -4.03 3.79
CA ASP A 7 3.86 -4.52 3.68
C ASP A 7 4.48 -4.79 5.06
N ALA A 8 5.51 -5.65 5.11
CA ALA A 8 6.23 -5.95 6.35
C ALA A 8 6.84 -4.71 7.02
N ALA A 9 7.12 -3.64 6.28
CA ALA A 9 7.55 -2.36 6.85
C ALA A 9 6.52 -1.73 7.80
N TYR A 10 5.23 -2.09 7.68
CA TYR A 10 4.14 -1.64 8.54
C TYR A 10 3.88 -2.60 9.72
N ASP A 11 4.76 -3.58 9.95
CA ASP A 11 4.64 -4.54 11.04
C ASP A 11 5.07 -3.95 12.40
N ALA A 12 4.35 -2.94 12.87
CA ALA A 12 4.55 -2.33 14.18
C ALA A 12 3.41 -2.69 15.15
N ASP A 13 3.73 -2.85 16.44
CA ASP A 13 2.73 -3.25 17.45
C ASP A 13 1.62 -2.22 17.60
N HIS A 14 1.96 -0.93 17.59
CA HIS A 14 0.98 0.15 17.65
C HIS A 14 0.04 0.15 16.43
N LEU A 15 0.55 -0.17 15.23
CA LEU A 15 -0.27 -0.28 14.02
C LEU A 15 -1.19 -1.49 14.08
N ARG A 16 -0.69 -2.66 14.51
CA ARG A 16 -1.52 -3.86 14.68
C ARG A 16 -2.59 -3.66 15.74
N ALA A 17 -2.25 -3.00 16.85
CA ALA A 17 -3.21 -2.64 17.89
C ALA A 17 -4.31 -1.75 17.32
N PHE A 18 -3.95 -0.65 16.65
CA PHE A 18 -4.89 0.27 15.99
C PHE A 18 -5.81 -0.45 14.98
N ILE A 19 -5.26 -1.36 14.17
CA ILE A 19 -6.05 -2.16 13.22
C ILE A 19 -7.10 -3.03 13.95
N ALA A 20 -6.73 -3.61 15.09
CA ALA A 20 -7.63 -4.45 15.87
C ALA A 20 -8.66 -3.64 16.67
N SER A 21 -8.24 -2.55 17.34
CA SER A 21 -9.10 -1.76 18.22
C SER A 21 -10.01 -0.80 17.47
N ASP A 22 -9.44 0.07 16.65
CA ASP A 22 -10.13 1.20 16.06
C ASP A 22 -10.82 0.81 14.76
N LEU A 23 -10.12 0.04 13.92
CA LEU A 23 -10.64 -0.43 12.63
C LEU A 23 -11.46 -1.73 12.74
N LYS A 24 -11.42 -2.43 13.89
CA LYS A 24 -12.07 -3.73 14.10
C LYS A 24 -11.79 -4.72 12.97
N ALA A 25 -10.53 -4.75 12.52
CA ALA A 25 -10.06 -5.51 11.37
C ALA A 25 -8.89 -6.43 11.75
N THR A 26 -8.60 -7.41 10.90
CA THR A 26 -7.44 -8.29 11.06
C THR A 26 -6.30 -7.82 10.16
N ALA A 27 -5.12 -7.62 10.76
CA ALA A 27 -3.90 -7.26 10.05
C ALA A 27 -3.30 -8.47 9.32
N GLN A 28 -3.39 -8.48 7.99
CA GLN A 28 -2.73 -9.42 7.10
C GLN A 28 -1.37 -8.84 6.67
N ILE A 29 -0.46 -8.74 7.64
CA ILE A 29 0.87 -8.13 7.46
C ILE A 29 1.93 -9.20 7.72
N LYS A 30 2.87 -9.35 6.78
CA LYS A 30 4.01 -10.24 6.94
C LYS A 30 4.84 -9.77 8.15
N ALA A 31 5.20 -10.69 9.03
CA ALA A 31 6.05 -10.37 10.18
C ALA A 31 7.42 -9.86 9.71
N ASN A 32 7.91 -8.81 10.36
CA ASN A 32 9.28 -8.34 10.22
C ASN A 32 10.24 -9.45 10.72
N PRO A 33 11.33 -9.76 10.00
CA PRO A 33 12.31 -10.77 10.43
C PRO A 33 12.85 -10.59 11.85
N THR A 34 12.88 -9.36 12.38
CA THR A 34 13.36 -9.04 13.73
C THR A 34 12.33 -9.39 14.82
N ARG A 35 11.06 -9.64 14.46
CA ARG A 35 10.00 -9.92 15.43
C ARG A 35 10.16 -11.31 16.03
N SER A 36 10.15 -11.41 17.35
CA SER A 36 10.33 -12.67 18.07
C SER A 36 9.17 -13.66 17.89
N SER A 37 7.95 -13.18 17.68
CA SER A 37 6.75 -13.99 17.47
C SER A 37 6.03 -13.59 16.19
N ALA A 38 5.91 -14.50 15.23
CA ALA A 38 5.23 -14.23 13.97
C ALA A 38 3.71 -14.43 14.12
N PRO A 39 2.88 -13.38 13.88
CA PRO A 39 1.43 -13.54 13.89
C PRO A 39 0.95 -14.38 12.71
N THR A 40 -0.18 -15.08 12.87
CA THR A 40 -0.82 -15.82 11.79
C THR A 40 -1.29 -14.86 10.69
N ILE A 41 -0.99 -15.21 9.44
CA ILE A 41 -1.38 -14.44 8.24
C ILE A 41 -2.09 -15.36 7.24
N ASP A 42 -3.15 -14.84 6.63
CA ASP A 42 -3.76 -15.45 5.46
C ASP A 42 -2.93 -15.06 4.21
N TRP A 43 -2.13 -16.00 3.74
CA TRP A 43 -1.29 -15.83 2.55
C TRP A 43 -2.07 -15.61 1.27
N ARG A 44 -3.32 -16.06 1.17
CA ARG A 44 -4.16 -15.82 0.00
C ARG A 44 -4.55 -14.35 -0.06
N LEU A 45 -4.97 -13.78 1.07
CA LEU A 45 -5.27 -12.35 1.17
C LEU A 45 -4.01 -11.50 1.00
N TYR A 46 -2.89 -11.89 1.62
CA TYR A 46 -1.63 -11.14 1.49
C TYR A 46 -1.14 -11.01 0.03
N LYS A 47 -1.43 -12.00 -0.83
CA LYS A 47 -1.08 -11.96 -2.26
C LYS A 47 -1.79 -10.83 -3.02
N GLU A 48 -2.94 -10.34 -2.55
CA GLU A 48 -3.66 -9.25 -3.21
C GLU A 48 -2.87 -7.93 -3.21
N ARG A 49 -1.87 -7.77 -2.32
CA ARG A 49 -0.91 -6.65 -2.34
C ARG A 49 -0.23 -6.48 -3.70
N HIS A 50 -0.07 -7.57 -4.47
CA HIS A 50 0.49 -7.53 -5.81
C HIS A 50 -0.25 -6.57 -6.76
N GLN A 51 -1.58 -6.44 -6.62
CA GLN A 51 -2.36 -5.52 -7.44
C GLN A 51 -1.94 -4.07 -7.21
N ILE A 52 -1.70 -3.70 -5.95
CA ILE A 52 -1.23 -2.37 -5.56
C ILE A 52 0.21 -2.14 -6.09
N GLU A 53 1.09 -3.13 -5.97
CA GLU A 53 2.45 -3.05 -6.54
C GLU A 53 2.43 -2.86 -8.06
N CYS A 54 1.60 -3.62 -8.77
CA CYS A 54 1.41 -3.47 -10.21
C CYS A 54 0.87 -2.08 -10.57
N PHE A 55 -0.06 -1.54 -9.78
CA PHE A 55 -0.59 -0.19 -9.98
C PHE A 55 0.51 0.87 -9.84
N PHE A 56 1.30 0.83 -8.76
CA PHE A 56 2.42 1.76 -8.59
C PHE A 56 3.50 1.58 -9.66
N ASN A 57 3.74 0.35 -10.13
CA ASN A 57 4.64 0.11 -11.25
C ASN A 57 4.14 0.79 -12.53
N LYS A 58 2.83 0.71 -12.83
CA LYS A 58 2.22 1.45 -13.95
C LYS A 58 2.36 2.97 -13.75
N LEU A 59 2.11 3.46 -12.54
CA LEU A 59 2.22 4.88 -12.22
C LEU A 59 3.65 5.41 -12.42
N LYS A 60 4.66 4.61 -12.06
CA LYS A 60 6.08 4.94 -12.26
C LYS A 60 6.53 4.93 -13.72
N ARG A 61 5.75 4.39 -14.66
CA ARG A 61 6.05 4.52 -16.11
C ARG A 61 5.96 5.97 -16.58
N TYR A 62 5.15 6.78 -15.91
CA TYR A 62 5.06 8.21 -16.19
C TYR A 62 6.28 8.93 -15.58
N ARG A 63 7.29 9.20 -16.40
CA ARG A 63 8.57 9.81 -16.00
C ARG A 63 8.40 11.06 -15.11
N ARG A 64 7.42 11.92 -15.44
CA ARG A 64 7.10 13.15 -14.69
C ARG A 64 6.69 12.87 -13.24
N ILE A 65 5.96 11.77 -13.02
CA ILE A 65 5.56 11.31 -11.67
C ILE A 65 6.75 10.68 -10.97
N ALA A 66 7.44 9.74 -11.63
CA ALA A 66 8.55 9.00 -11.05
C ALA A 66 9.70 9.90 -10.57
N LEU A 67 10.00 10.97 -11.32
CA LEU A 67 11.05 11.93 -10.98
C LEU A 67 10.55 13.12 -10.16
N ARG A 68 9.27 13.15 -9.78
CA ARG A 68 8.66 14.26 -9.02
C ARG A 68 8.93 15.63 -9.65
N CYS A 69 8.77 15.77 -10.98
CA CYS A 69 9.20 16.97 -11.70
C CYS A 69 8.44 18.25 -11.35
N GLU A 70 7.23 18.15 -10.81
CA GLU A 70 6.40 19.33 -10.50
C GLU A 70 6.89 20.08 -9.26
N LYS A 71 7.04 21.40 -9.34
CA LYS A 71 7.47 22.20 -8.19
C LYS A 71 6.41 22.29 -7.09
N THR A 72 5.13 22.35 -7.46
CA THR A 72 4.02 22.49 -6.51
C THR A 72 3.37 21.14 -6.23
N LEU A 73 2.78 21.01 -5.04
CA LEU A 73 2.01 19.81 -4.69
C LEU A 73 0.75 19.68 -5.56
N THR A 74 0.06 20.80 -5.82
CA THR A 74 -1.16 20.84 -6.62
C THR A 74 -0.93 20.35 -8.05
N ALA A 75 0.13 20.82 -8.71
CA ALA A 75 0.47 20.37 -10.06
C ALA A 75 0.81 18.87 -10.08
N PHE A 76 1.60 18.41 -9.09
CA PHE A 76 1.93 16.99 -8.96
C PHE A 76 0.69 16.11 -8.80
N MET A 77 -0.22 16.50 -7.90
CA MET A 77 -1.48 15.78 -7.69
C MET A 77 -2.33 15.76 -8.97
N GLY A 78 -2.37 16.87 -9.72
CA GLY A 78 -3.03 16.92 -11.03
C GLY A 78 -2.50 15.88 -12.01
N PHE A 79 -1.17 15.75 -12.13
CA PHE A 79 -0.56 14.72 -12.98
C PHE A 79 -0.79 13.29 -12.46
N VAL A 80 -0.78 13.10 -11.14
CA VAL A 80 -1.12 11.79 -10.54
C VAL A 80 -2.56 11.41 -10.88
N HIS A 81 -3.52 12.31 -10.73
CA HIS A 81 -4.92 12.07 -11.10
C HIS A 81 -5.07 11.75 -12.59
N LEU A 82 -4.40 12.51 -13.46
CA LEU A 82 -4.39 12.25 -14.90
C LEU A 82 -3.82 10.86 -15.23
N ALA A 83 -2.72 10.47 -14.61
CA ALA A 83 -2.14 9.14 -14.80
C ALA A 83 -3.06 8.02 -14.28
N CYS A 84 -3.71 8.20 -13.13
CA CYS A 84 -4.70 7.27 -12.62
C CYS A 84 -5.88 7.11 -13.61
N ALA A 85 -6.40 8.21 -14.16
CA ALA A 85 -7.47 8.17 -15.16
C ALA A 85 -7.04 7.44 -16.44
N MET A 86 -5.82 7.66 -16.93
CA MET A 86 -5.28 6.95 -18.08
C MET A 86 -5.07 5.45 -17.82
N ILE A 87 -4.65 5.07 -16.61
CA ILE A 87 -4.53 3.66 -16.22
C ILE A 87 -5.90 2.99 -16.14
N TRP A 88 -6.93 3.73 -15.70
CA TRP A 88 -8.31 3.24 -15.60
C TRP A 88 -8.99 3.05 -16.96
N LEU A 89 -8.76 3.96 -17.90
CA LEU A 89 -9.37 3.92 -19.24
C LEU A 89 -8.74 2.86 -20.17
N ARG A 90 -7.67 2.20 -19.74
CA ARG A 90 -6.94 1.21 -20.53
C ARG A 90 -7.46 -0.20 -20.26
#